data_AF-A0A9P0AH86-F1
#
_entry.id   AF-A0A9P0AH86-F1
#
_cell.length_a   1.000
_cell.length_b   1.000
_cell.length_c   1.000
_cell.angle_alpha   90.00
_cell.angle_beta   90.00
_cell.angle_gamma   90.00
#
_symmetry.space_group_name_H-M   'P 1'
#
loop_
_entity.id
_entity.type
_entity.pdbx_description
1 polymer ?
#
loop_
_entity_poly.entity_id
_entity_poly.type
_entity_poly.pdbx_seq_one_letter_code
_entity_poly.pdbx_strand_id
1 'polypeptide(L)'
;MNSGRYSARREEELIVRKRNAESLHREHWNHVTKYFQVWDVRASKFSAWTSPEYYNSSFQGYEKRVENEKKKQKLIERREKLAAFLHAEEKEYNEELKRSRRTRSGSGSVLKTMPLEELKNLNVEMKMKEEESRKREAELKNYLVWKSNQPVLRDFHRQQQEKFVKQCWVDQIKEKQEEKRREEEFNKQLEKKEAELKMEEEERAKEALKKKQAEAAALKQQLLHQIELLKEKERRTEELKEQERRELALRKQLEDINVHRELIELHRKKKEHSQFLTRQYEVKLKRQTMEVQEELAEDKKILDRISKALLEEQELDAARKEEIKKEMIRVNSLLKEMNELEKKREKQLDFIFYEEAKRLWEQQEKQWKQEKAAREKLMKEVIGTLEKQISDKLKQNLDAQKELIEERESLLSSVESMNDEIKKHETALESSRTNWKNNLQAQIAEKTRLEEESRKKEEEEISRLRKAETDEENRLASELSKMRFTPFSSRTSSANRRTRFIW
;
A
#
# COMPACT_ATOMS: atom_id res chain seq x y z
N MET A 1 -47.48 2.49 -48.96
CA MET A 1 -46.42 3.37 -48.41
C MET A 1 -46.68 3.74 -46.93
N ASN A 2 -47.00 2.78 -46.04
CA ASN A 2 -47.30 3.07 -44.62
C ASN A 2 -46.40 2.33 -43.60
N SER A 3 -45.44 1.49 -44.04
CA SER A 3 -44.55 0.76 -43.12
C SER A 3 -43.40 1.60 -42.57
N GLY A 4 -42.89 2.57 -43.34
CA GLY A 4 -41.74 3.41 -42.93
C GLY A 4 -42.03 4.38 -41.78
N ARG A 5 -43.25 4.92 -41.70
CA ARG A 5 -43.66 5.81 -40.58
C ARG A 5 -43.82 5.07 -39.26
N TYR A 6 -44.13 3.77 -39.29
CA TYR A 6 -44.25 2.95 -38.08
C TYR A 6 -42.88 2.56 -37.50
N SER A 7 -41.85 2.38 -38.36
CA SER A 7 -40.46 2.15 -37.92
C SER A 7 -39.86 3.40 -37.27
N ALA A 8 -40.00 4.56 -37.92
CA ALA A 8 -39.49 5.83 -37.41
C ALA A 8 -40.09 6.20 -36.04
N ARG A 9 -41.41 6.00 -35.85
CA ARG A 9 -42.06 6.22 -34.55
C ARG A 9 -41.53 5.30 -33.45
N ARG A 10 -41.25 4.05 -33.79
CA ARG A 10 -40.72 3.06 -32.84
C ARG A 10 -39.27 3.36 -32.46
N GLU A 11 -38.48 3.83 -33.41
CA GLU A 11 -37.12 4.31 -33.19
C GLU A 11 -37.11 5.58 -32.31
N GLU A 12 -38.00 6.54 -32.58
CA GLU A 12 -38.21 7.72 -31.73
C GLU A 12 -38.64 7.32 -30.31
N GLU A 13 -39.58 6.37 -30.16
CA GLU A 13 -40.00 5.85 -28.86
C GLU A 13 -38.84 5.19 -28.09
N LEU A 14 -37.95 4.46 -28.78
CA LEU A 14 -36.77 3.85 -28.16
C LEU A 14 -35.75 4.91 -27.73
N ILE A 15 -35.53 5.95 -28.55
CA ILE A 15 -34.65 7.07 -28.22
C ILE A 15 -35.20 7.84 -27.01
N VAL A 16 -36.51 8.09 -26.97
CA VAL A 16 -37.17 8.76 -25.85
C VAL A 16 -37.09 7.91 -24.58
N ARG A 17 -37.32 6.59 -24.67
CA ARG A 17 -37.15 5.68 -23.52
C ARG A 17 -35.73 5.67 -23.00
N LYS A 18 -34.73 5.63 -23.89
CA LYS A 18 -33.32 5.68 -23.52
C LYS A 18 -32.97 7.01 -22.84
N ARG A 19 -33.43 8.13 -23.40
CA ARG A 19 -33.24 9.47 -22.81
C ARG A 19 -33.92 9.59 -21.44
N ASN A 20 -35.12 9.05 -21.28
CA ASN A 20 -35.83 9.05 -20.00
C ASN A 20 -35.14 8.16 -18.96
N ALA A 21 -34.67 6.97 -19.36
CA ALA A 21 -33.90 6.08 -18.49
C ALA A 21 -32.58 6.74 -18.06
N GLU A 22 -31.87 7.42 -18.97
CA GLU A 22 -30.65 8.18 -18.65
C GLU A 22 -30.95 9.38 -17.74
N SER A 23 -32.08 10.08 -17.94
CA SER A 23 -32.50 11.19 -17.06
C SER A 23 -32.80 10.70 -15.65
N LEU A 24 -33.58 9.63 -15.50
CA LEU A 24 -33.89 9.00 -14.21
C LEU A 24 -32.62 8.49 -13.52
N HIS A 25 -31.69 7.91 -14.29
CA HIS A 25 -30.40 7.46 -13.76
C HIS A 25 -29.57 8.64 -13.23
N ARG A 26 -29.49 9.75 -13.98
CA ARG A 26 -28.81 10.98 -13.53
C ARG A 26 -29.47 11.59 -12.30
N GLU A 27 -30.79 11.65 -12.26
CA GLU A 27 -31.54 12.17 -11.12
C GLU A 27 -31.35 11.32 -9.86
N HIS A 28 -31.34 9.98 -10.01
CA HIS A 28 -31.05 9.05 -8.93
C HIS A 28 -29.62 9.24 -8.42
N TRP A 29 -28.63 9.28 -9.30
CA TRP A 29 -27.24 9.53 -8.91
C TRP A 29 -27.07 10.90 -8.24
N ASN A 30 -27.70 11.95 -8.76
CA ASN A 30 -27.66 13.27 -8.15
C ASN A 30 -28.27 13.27 -6.73
N HIS A 31 -29.34 12.51 -6.50
CA HIS A 31 -29.90 12.35 -5.16
C HIS A 31 -28.97 11.59 -4.23
N VAL A 32 -28.38 10.49 -4.71
CA VAL A 32 -27.42 9.68 -3.95
C VAL A 32 -26.19 10.51 -3.59
N THR A 33 -25.62 11.25 -4.54
CA THR A 33 -24.47 12.13 -4.31
C THR A 33 -24.80 13.25 -3.33
N LYS A 34 -25.96 13.92 -3.46
CA LYS A 34 -26.38 14.94 -2.50
C LYS A 34 -26.60 14.35 -1.10
N TYR A 35 -27.17 13.16 -1.02
CA TYR A 35 -27.36 12.47 0.26
C TYR A 35 -26.02 12.21 0.95
N PHE A 36 -25.04 11.64 0.23
CA PHE A 36 -23.72 11.39 0.80
C PHE A 36 -22.96 12.67 1.14
N GLN A 37 -23.04 13.73 0.32
CA GLN A 37 -22.45 15.03 0.66
C GLN A 37 -23.02 15.62 1.95
N VAL A 38 -24.35 15.60 2.10
CA VAL A 38 -25.01 16.07 3.34
C VAL A 38 -24.65 15.18 4.52
N TRP A 39 -24.56 13.87 4.29
CA TRP A 39 -24.17 12.91 5.31
C TRP A 39 -22.72 13.09 5.76
N ASP A 40 -21.78 13.31 4.84
CA ASP A 40 -20.36 13.56 5.13
C ASP A 40 -20.17 14.83 5.94
N VAL A 41 -20.88 15.91 5.60
CA VAL A 41 -20.86 17.15 6.38
C VAL A 41 -21.42 16.91 7.78
N ARG A 42 -22.54 16.18 7.91
CA ARG A 42 -23.13 15.86 9.22
C ARG A 42 -22.22 14.95 10.04
N ALA A 43 -21.61 13.94 9.43
CA ALA A 43 -20.70 13.00 10.09
C ALA A 43 -19.40 13.70 10.51
N SER A 44 -18.85 14.59 9.67
CA SER A 44 -17.69 15.42 10.01
C SER A 44 -17.98 16.35 11.17
N LYS A 45 -19.12 17.04 11.15
CA LYS A 45 -19.54 17.93 12.25
C LYS A 45 -19.85 17.16 13.53
N PHE A 46 -20.50 16.01 13.41
CA PHE A 46 -20.78 15.13 14.54
C PHE A 46 -19.46 14.65 15.16
N SER A 47 -18.54 14.12 14.36
CA SER A 47 -17.19 13.72 14.79
C SER A 47 -16.46 14.86 15.48
N ALA A 48 -16.51 16.07 14.91
CA ALA A 48 -15.92 17.26 15.50
C ALA A 48 -16.58 17.63 16.85
N TRP A 49 -17.91 17.55 16.99
CA TRP A 49 -18.59 17.86 18.25
C TRP A 49 -18.41 16.79 19.32
N THR A 50 -18.28 15.53 18.92
CA THR A 50 -18.00 14.41 19.82
C THR A 50 -16.52 14.25 20.12
N SER A 51 -15.66 15.01 19.44
CA SER A 51 -14.22 14.96 19.60
C SER A 51 -13.83 15.52 20.99
N PRO A 52 -12.91 14.86 21.71
CA PRO A 52 -12.37 15.37 22.95
C PRO A 52 -11.77 16.79 22.80
N GLU A 53 -11.20 17.11 21.64
CA GLU A 53 -10.63 18.43 21.33
C GLU A 53 -11.68 19.55 21.32
N TYR A 54 -12.90 19.28 20.84
CA TYR A 54 -13.98 20.26 20.85
C TYR A 54 -14.46 20.56 22.26
N TYR A 55 -14.64 19.54 23.10
CA TYR A 55 -14.97 19.72 24.51
C TYR A 55 -13.88 20.51 25.24
N ASN A 56 -12.61 20.16 25.02
CA ASN A 56 -11.47 20.88 25.59
C ASN A 56 -11.40 22.34 25.12
N SER A 57 -11.64 22.59 23.83
CA SER A 57 -11.64 23.95 23.27
C SER A 57 -12.79 24.81 23.80
N SER A 58 -13.98 24.22 23.92
CA SER A 58 -15.15 24.87 24.52
C SER A 58 -14.94 25.18 26.00
N PHE A 59 -14.35 24.23 26.74
CA PHE A 59 -14.02 24.38 28.15
C PHE A 59 -12.97 25.47 28.38
N GLN A 60 -11.89 25.49 27.60
CA GLN A 60 -10.90 26.56 27.63
C GLN A 60 -11.51 27.94 27.27
N GLY A 61 -12.46 27.96 26.32
CA GLY A 61 -13.21 29.18 25.99
C GLY A 61 -14.09 29.66 27.15
N TYR A 62 -14.69 28.74 27.90
CA TYR A 62 -15.44 29.04 29.12
C TYR A 62 -14.53 29.57 30.24
N GLU A 63 -13.39 28.91 30.51
CA GLU A 63 -12.42 29.36 31.52
C GLU A 63 -11.90 30.77 31.22
N LYS A 64 -11.56 31.05 29.96
CA LYS A 64 -11.14 32.39 29.53
C LYS A 64 -12.24 33.45 29.76
N ARG A 65 -13.51 33.11 29.54
CA ARG A 65 -14.64 34.02 29.81
C ARG A 65 -14.76 34.32 31.31
N VAL A 66 -14.70 33.29 32.15
CA VAL A 66 -14.74 33.44 33.62
C VAL A 66 -13.56 34.29 34.12
N GLU A 67 -12.35 34.07 33.57
CA GLU A 67 -11.18 34.86 33.93
C GLU A 67 -11.32 36.33 33.52
N ASN A 68 -11.87 36.59 32.33
CA ASN A 68 -12.16 37.94 31.85
C ASN A 68 -13.22 38.65 32.70
N GLU A 69 -14.25 37.94 33.16
CA GLU A 69 -15.25 38.49 34.10
C GLU A 69 -14.60 38.86 35.45
N LYS A 70 -13.73 38.01 36.00
CA LYS A 70 -12.96 38.34 37.20
C LYS A 70 -12.06 39.56 37.00
N LYS A 71 -11.42 39.70 35.84
CA LYS A 71 -10.62 40.88 35.48
C LYS A 71 -11.49 42.15 35.40
N LYS A 72 -12.70 42.05 34.83
CA LYS A 72 -13.67 43.16 34.79
C LYS A 72 -14.12 43.57 36.20
N GLN A 73 -14.43 42.61 37.07
CA GLN A 73 -14.80 42.89 38.47
C GLN A 73 -13.68 43.62 39.21
N LYS A 74 -12.43 43.13 39.10
CA LYS A 74 -11.26 43.81 39.68
C LYS A 74 -11.05 45.23 39.13
N LEU A 75 -11.35 45.46 37.86
CA LEU A 75 -11.28 46.80 37.26
C LEU A 75 -12.36 47.72 37.84
N ILE A 76 -13.58 47.22 38.04
CA ILE A 76 -14.68 47.96 38.66
C ILE A 76 -14.31 48.33 40.11
N GLU A 77 -13.84 47.38 40.91
CA GLU A 77 -13.37 47.64 42.28
C GLU A 77 -12.27 48.71 42.33
N ARG A 78 -11.33 48.66 41.38
CA ARG A 78 -10.27 49.68 41.28
C ARG A 78 -10.83 51.05 40.92
N ARG A 79 -11.81 51.11 40.01
CA ARG A 79 -12.50 52.36 39.63
C ARG A 79 -13.30 52.95 40.79
N GLU A 80 -13.98 52.12 41.57
CA GLU A 80 -14.72 52.54 42.76
C GLU A 80 -13.77 53.09 43.84
N LYS A 81 -12.63 52.43 44.09
CA LYS A 81 -11.59 52.94 44.99
C LYS A 81 -11.02 54.29 44.52
N LEU A 82 -10.74 54.42 43.22
CA LEU A 82 -10.27 55.68 42.65
C LEU A 82 -11.33 56.78 42.79
N ALA A 83 -12.59 56.48 42.50
CA ALA A 83 -13.69 57.43 42.67
C ALA A 83 -13.82 57.89 44.13
N ALA A 84 -13.63 56.99 45.11
CA ALA A 84 -13.62 57.35 46.52
C ALA A 84 -12.46 58.29 46.89
N PHE A 85 -11.24 58.05 46.36
CA PHE A 85 -10.11 58.96 46.56
C PHE A 85 -10.35 60.33 45.96
N LEU A 86 -10.82 60.39 44.70
CA LEU A 86 -11.12 61.66 44.04
C LEU A 86 -12.21 62.45 44.77
N HIS A 87 -13.23 61.77 45.31
CA HIS A 87 -14.26 62.43 46.12
C HIS A 87 -13.72 62.93 47.47
N ALA A 88 -12.74 62.25 48.06
CA ALA A 88 -12.08 62.71 49.28
C ALA A 88 -11.26 63.99 49.00
N GLU A 89 -10.45 63.98 47.95
CA GLU A 89 -9.68 65.15 47.50
C GLU A 89 -10.60 66.35 47.19
N GLU A 90 -11.72 66.10 46.51
CA GLU A 90 -12.70 67.16 46.20
C GLU A 90 -13.34 67.76 47.47
N LYS A 91 -13.58 66.96 48.50
CA LYS A 91 -14.08 67.46 49.79
C LYS A 91 -13.02 68.31 50.49
N GLU A 92 -11.78 67.84 50.55
CA GLU A 92 -10.67 68.60 51.15
C GLU A 92 -10.46 69.94 50.45
N TYR A 93 -10.44 69.93 49.11
CA TYR A 93 -10.32 71.15 48.32
C TYR A 93 -11.46 72.14 48.56
N ASN A 94 -12.70 71.64 48.67
CA ASN A 94 -13.86 72.47 49.00
C ASN A 94 -13.79 73.07 50.42
N GLU A 95 -13.21 72.34 51.39
CA GLU A 95 -12.93 72.88 52.72
C GLU A 95 -11.86 73.97 52.69
N GLU A 96 -10.79 73.79 51.92
CA GLU A 96 -9.77 74.82 51.72
C GLU A 96 -10.34 76.09 51.10
N LEU A 97 -11.21 75.96 50.08
CA LEU A 97 -11.93 77.10 49.49
C LEU A 97 -12.82 77.82 50.52
N LYS A 98 -13.49 77.08 51.40
CA LYS A 98 -14.28 77.68 52.50
C LYS A 98 -13.39 78.40 53.51
N ARG A 99 -12.22 77.84 53.85
CA ARG A 99 -11.23 78.48 54.74
C ARG A 99 -10.67 79.78 54.10
N SER A 100 -10.35 79.75 52.81
CA SER A 100 -9.85 80.90 52.05
C SER A 100 -10.91 82.00 51.85
N ARG A 101 -12.19 81.63 51.68
CA ARG A 101 -13.30 82.60 51.63
C ARG A 101 -13.52 83.30 52.98
N ARG A 102 -13.30 82.61 54.11
CA ARG A 102 -13.38 83.20 55.46
C ARG A 102 -12.25 84.19 55.73
N THR A 103 -11.04 83.96 55.21
CA THR A 103 -9.90 84.87 55.40
C THR A 103 -9.94 86.11 54.49
N ARG A 104 -10.59 86.05 53.31
CA ARG A 104 -10.77 87.23 52.44
C ARG A 104 -11.83 88.22 52.91
N SER A 105 -12.78 87.80 53.75
CA SER A 105 -13.86 88.69 54.22
C SER A 105 -13.42 89.76 55.23
N GLY A 106 -12.18 89.71 55.76
CA GLY A 106 -11.66 90.67 56.74
C GLY A 106 -10.60 91.66 56.23
N SER A 107 -10.04 91.46 55.03
CA SER A 107 -8.85 92.21 54.56
C SER A 107 -9.18 93.50 53.79
N GLY A 108 -10.44 93.70 53.37
CA GLY A 108 -10.88 94.88 52.62
C GLY A 108 -11.13 96.14 53.47
N SER A 109 -11.03 96.06 54.80
CA SER A 109 -11.40 97.16 55.71
C SER A 109 -10.27 98.14 56.03
N VAL A 110 -9.00 97.79 55.75
CA VAL A 110 -7.84 98.59 56.18
C VAL A 110 -7.52 99.73 55.21
N LEU A 111 -7.81 99.57 53.92
CA LEU A 111 -7.52 100.57 52.88
C LEU A 111 -8.55 101.72 52.80
N LYS A 112 -9.70 101.59 53.48
CA LYS A 112 -10.80 102.58 53.44
C LYS A 112 -10.77 103.57 54.62
N THR A 113 -9.95 103.30 55.64
CA THR A 113 -9.81 104.11 56.86
C THR A 113 -8.49 104.89 56.93
N MET A 114 -7.60 104.75 55.94
CA MET A 114 -6.32 105.47 55.94
C MET A 114 -6.48 106.92 55.42
N PRO A 115 -5.96 107.92 56.16
CA PRO A 115 -5.91 109.31 55.71
C PRO A 115 -5.24 109.47 54.33
N LEU A 116 -5.70 110.44 53.54
CA LEU A 116 -5.26 110.67 52.16
C LEU A 116 -3.73 110.91 52.03
N GLU A 117 -3.08 111.40 53.08
CA GLU A 117 -1.63 111.60 53.15
C GLU A 117 -0.85 110.28 53.21
N GLU A 118 -1.36 109.28 53.92
CA GLU A 118 -0.74 107.95 53.98
C GLU A 118 -0.83 107.24 52.62
N LEU A 119 -1.95 107.41 51.90
CA LEU A 119 -2.10 106.90 50.54
C LEU A 119 -1.17 107.60 49.53
N LYS A 120 -0.92 108.91 49.70
CA LYS A 120 0.05 109.65 48.88
C LYS A 120 1.48 109.17 49.15
N ASN A 121 1.84 108.98 50.43
CA ASN A 121 3.16 108.45 50.81
C ASN A 121 3.36 107.03 50.27
N LEU A 122 2.35 106.17 50.35
CA LEU A 122 2.39 104.81 49.82
C LEU A 122 2.49 104.79 48.28
N ASN A 123 1.83 105.73 47.59
CA ASN A 123 1.98 105.91 46.14
C ASN A 123 3.40 106.36 45.75
N VAL A 124 3.98 107.29 46.52
CA VAL A 124 5.38 107.71 46.33
C VAL A 124 6.33 106.54 46.57
N GLU A 125 6.12 105.74 47.62
CA GLU A 125 6.92 104.53 47.87
C GLU A 125 6.79 103.49 46.76
N MET A 126 5.59 103.28 46.21
CA MET A 126 5.36 102.38 45.08
C MET A 126 6.07 102.88 43.81
N LYS A 127 6.02 104.19 43.55
CA LYS A 127 6.77 104.80 42.44
C LYS A 127 8.28 104.68 42.64
N MET A 128 8.78 104.87 43.85
CA MET A 128 10.20 104.67 44.17
C MET A 128 10.61 103.20 43.95
N LYS A 129 9.79 102.23 44.36
CA LYS A 129 10.02 100.80 44.10
C LYS A 129 9.96 100.45 42.61
N GLU A 130 9.04 101.03 41.85
CA GLU A 130 8.94 100.85 40.41
C GLU A 130 10.13 101.47 39.66
N GLU A 131 10.61 102.63 40.11
CA GLU A 131 11.82 103.26 39.59
C GLU A 131 13.07 102.47 39.94
N GLU A 132 13.16 101.93 41.15
CA GLU A 132 14.22 101.00 41.54
C GLU A 132 14.17 99.71 40.70
N SER A 133 12.99 99.15 40.45
CA SER A 133 12.83 97.97 39.60
C SER A 133 13.26 98.28 38.17
N ARG A 134 12.84 99.42 37.62
CA ARG A 134 13.28 99.89 36.29
C ARG A 134 14.78 100.11 36.23
N LYS A 135 15.39 100.67 37.29
CA LYS A 135 16.85 100.81 37.41
C LYS A 135 17.54 99.44 37.42
N ARG A 136 17.09 98.49 38.25
CA ARG A 136 17.64 97.12 38.27
C ARG A 136 17.49 96.42 36.93
N GLU A 137 16.37 96.57 36.25
CA GLU A 137 16.17 96.01 34.91
C GLU A 137 17.08 96.65 33.87
N ALA A 138 17.26 97.97 33.93
CA ALA A 138 18.20 98.68 33.07
C ALA A 138 19.64 98.24 33.34
N GLU A 139 20.02 98.08 34.61
CA GLU A 139 21.32 97.54 35.03
C GLU A 139 21.53 96.10 34.55
N LEU A 140 20.52 95.22 34.68
CA LEU A 140 20.58 93.85 34.17
C LEU A 140 20.69 93.81 32.63
N LYS A 141 19.92 94.63 31.92
CA LYS A 141 20.00 94.72 30.46
C LYS A 141 21.35 95.25 30.02
N ASN A 142 21.87 96.30 30.66
CA ASN A 142 23.21 96.82 30.42
C ASN A 142 24.27 95.77 30.72
N TYR A 143 24.13 95.00 31.79
CA TYR A 143 25.02 93.90 32.15
C TYR A 143 24.99 92.76 31.11
N LEU A 144 23.80 92.36 30.62
CA LEU A 144 23.66 91.34 29.58
C LEU A 144 24.28 91.81 28.25
N VAL A 145 24.02 93.06 27.85
CA VAL A 145 24.62 93.66 26.65
C VAL A 145 26.14 93.73 26.80
N TRP A 146 26.65 94.15 27.96
CA TRP A 146 28.08 94.14 28.26
C TRP A 146 28.67 92.72 28.21
N LYS A 147 28.01 91.74 28.83
CA LYS A 147 28.41 90.33 28.85
C LYS A 147 28.49 89.75 27.43
N SER A 148 27.50 90.05 26.59
CA SER A 148 27.45 89.60 25.19
C SER A 148 28.47 90.32 24.30
N ASN A 149 28.74 91.59 24.56
CA ASN A 149 29.66 92.40 23.77
C ASN A 149 31.13 92.26 24.19
N GLN A 150 31.40 91.73 25.39
CA GLN A 150 32.77 91.55 25.87
C GLN A 150 33.50 90.40 25.12
N PRO A 151 34.56 90.68 24.34
CA PRO A 151 35.25 89.67 23.53
C PRO A 151 35.82 88.51 24.35
N VAL A 152 36.38 88.77 25.53
CA VAL A 152 36.98 87.74 26.41
C VAL A 152 35.95 86.69 26.85
N LEU A 153 34.73 87.11 27.18
CA LEU A 153 33.66 86.19 27.58
C LEU A 153 33.13 85.40 26.39
N ARG A 154 33.07 86.02 25.20
CA ARG A 154 32.68 85.34 23.96
C ARG A 154 33.67 84.24 23.58
N ASP A 155 34.97 84.51 23.71
CA ASP A 155 36.00 83.53 23.43
C ASP A 155 36.02 82.39 24.45
N PHE A 156 35.81 82.70 25.74
CA PHE A 156 35.64 81.67 26.76
C PHE A 156 34.40 80.79 26.52
N HIS A 157 33.26 81.39 26.18
CA HIS A 157 32.06 80.64 25.80
C HIS A 157 32.29 79.78 24.55
N ARG A 158 33.00 80.30 23.55
CA ARG A 158 33.40 79.54 22.36
C ARG A 158 34.27 78.34 22.73
N GLN A 159 35.26 78.52 23.61
CA GLN A 159 36.12 77.42 24.08
C GLN A 159 35.33 76.37 24.85
N GLN A 160 34.38 76.77 25.71
CA GLN A 160 33.53 75.82 26.42
C GLN A 160 32.60 75.07 25.47
N GLN A 161 32.03 75.75 24.48
CA GLN A 161 31.23 75.12 23.43
C GLN A 161 32.07 74.14 22.60
N GLU A 162 33.30 74.50 22.25
CA GLU A 162 34.23 73.63 21.52
C GLU A 162 34.60 72.39 22.33
N LYS A 163 34.87 72.55 23.64
CA LYS A 163 35.09 71.41 24.54
C LYS A 163 33.88 70.51 24.65
N PHE A 164 32.68 71.09 24.76
CA PHE A 164 31.43 70.33 24.80
C PHE A 164 31.19 69.55 23.49
N VAL A 165 31.36 70.19 22.33
CA VAL A 165 31.24 69.52 21.02
C VAL A 165 32.27 68.40 20.88
N LYS A 166 33.52 68.61 21.31
CA LYS A 166 34.55 67.56 21.34
C LYS A 166 34.16 66.39 22.24
N GLN A 167 33.58 66.65 23.42
CA GLN A 167 33.06 65.60 24.31
C GLN A 167 31.90 64.83 23.67
N CYS A 168 30.89 65.52 23.12
CA CYS A 168 29.79 64.88 22.41
C CYS A 168 30.27 64.04 21.23
N TRP A 169 31.29 64.50 20.49
CA TRP A 169 31.87 63.72 19.40
C TRP A 169 32.60 62.46 19.89
N VAL A 170 33.33 62.55 21.00
CA VAL A 170 33.96 61.38 21.64
C VAL A 170 32.89 60.39 22.12
N ASP A 171 31.82 60.88 22.72
CA ASP A 171 30.72 60.03 23.20
C ASP A 171 29.97 59.38 22.02
N GLN A 172 29.75 60.12 20.93
CA GLN A 172 29.17 59.58 19.69
C GLN A 172 30.06 58.48 19.06
N ILE A 173 31.39 58.65 19.09
CA ILE A 173 32.31 57.61 18.61
C ILE A 173 32.23 56.36 19.50
N LYS A 174 32.18 56.53 20.82
CA LYS A 174 32.04 55.40 21.77
C LYS A 174 30.72 54.68 21.57
N GLU A 175 29.61 55.40 21.45
CA GLU A 175 28.29 54.83 21.19
C GLU A 175 28.27 54.03 19.88
N LYS A 176 28.86 54.58 18.81
CA LYS A 176 29.00 53.87 17.53
C LYS A 176 29.89 52.62 17.63
N GLN A 177 30.93 52.64 18.46
CA GLN A 177 31.77 51.46 18.72
C GLN A 177 31.01 50.39 19.52
N GLU A 178 30.24 50.79 20.53
CA GLU A 178 29.39 49.89 21.32
C GLU A 178 28.24 49.30 20.49
N GLU A 179 27.66 50.08 19.59
CA GLU A 179 26.67 49.60 18.62
C GLU A 179 27.26 48.55 17.68
N LYS A 180 28.43 48.82 17.07
CA LYS A 180 29.14 47.83 16.25
C LYS A 180 29.47 46.55 17.00
N ARG A 181 29.93 46.66 18.26
CA ARG A 181 30.18 45.49 19.09
C ARG A 181 28.92 44.67 19.34
N ARG A 182 27.78 45.33 19.63
CA ARG A 182 26.49 44.67 19.79
C ARG A 182 26.03 44.00 18.49
N GLU A 183 26.22 44.65 17.34
CA GLU A 183 25.93 44.07 16.02
C GLU A 183 26.81 42.85 15.72
N GLU A 184 28.12 42.90 16.00
CA GLU A 184 29.03 41.76 15.83
C GLU A 184 28.67 40.60 16.77
N GLU A 185 28.34 40.89 18.02
CA GLU A 185 27.88 39.89 18.99
C GLU A 185 26.54 39.27 18.57
N PHE A 186 25.62 40.08 18.04
CA PHE A 186 24.35 39.62 17.49
C PHE A 186 24.55 38.76 16.23
N ASN A 187 25.40 39.19 15.30
CA ASN A 187 25.73 38.42 14.09
C ASN A 187 26.39 37.09 14.45
N LYS A 188 27.34 37.07 15.40
CA LYS A 188 27.94 35.82 15.89
C LYS A 188 26.91 34.89 16.52
N GLN A 189 25.91 35.43 17.23
CA GLN A 189 24.82 34.61 17.77
C GLN A 189 23.92 34.07 16.66
N LEU A 190 23.65 34.86 15.63
CA LEU A 190 22.87 34.43 14.47
C LEU A 190 23.58 33.31 13.70
N GLU A 191 24.86 33.49 13.40
CA GLU A 191 25.70 32.47 12.73
C GLU A 191 25.73 31.16 13.52
N LYS A 192 25.85 31.23 14.85
CA LYS A 192 25.78 30.04 15.72
C LYS A 192 24.43 29.33 15.62
N LYS A 193 23.32 30.08 15.69
CA LYS A 193 21.98 29.51 15.55
C LYS A 193 21.76 28.89 14.17
N GLU A 194 22.25 29.52 13.11
CA GLU A 194 22.19 28.97 11.75
C GLU A 194 23.03 27.69 11.63
N ALA A 195 24.21 27.63 12.25
CA ALA A 195 25.03 26.42 12.30
C ALA A 195 24.35 25.29 13.08
N GLU A 196 23.76 25.59 14.24
CA GLU A 196 22.99 24.63 15.03
C GLU A 196 21.81 24.06 14.25
N LEU A 197 21.04 24.91 13.57
CA LEU A 197 19.91 24.49 12.73
C LEU A 197 20.36 23.59 11.57
N LYS A 198 21.47 23.92 10.90
CA LYS A 198 22.04 23.08 9.83
C LYS A 198 22.45 21.71 10.35
N MET A 199 23.12 21.66 11.50
CA MET A 199 23.51 20.39 12.12
C MET A 199 22.28 19.56 12.51
N GLU A 200 21.24 20.18 13.06
CA GLU A 200 19.99 19.49 13.38
C GLU A 200 19.25 18.99 12.14
N GLU A 201 19.26 19.75 11.03
CA GLU A 201 18.72 19.32 9.74
C GLU A 201 19.51 18.15 9.15
N GLU A 202 20.84 18.18 9.23
CA GLU A 202 21.69 17.08 8.78
C GLU A 202 21.49 15.81 9.60
N GLU A 203 21.39 15.92 10.93
CA GLU A 203 21.11 14.77 11.80
C GLU A 203 19.70 14.21 11.53
N ARG A 204 18.68 15.07 11.40
CA ARG A 204 17.34 14.62 10.98
C ARG A 204 17.35 13.92 9.63
N ALA A 205 18.13 14.42 8.66
CA ALA A 205 18.27 13.79 7.35
C ALA A 205 18.98 12.42 7.45
N LYS A 206 20.04 12.30 8.25
CA LYS A 206 20.74 11.03 8.50
C LYS A 206 19.84 10.02 9.20
N GLU A 207 19.07 10.44 10.20
CA GLU A 207 18.10 9.58 10.87
C GLU A 207 17.00 9.10 9.94
N ALA A 208 16.45 9.99 9.11
CA ALA A 208 15.46 9.62 8.10
C ALA A 208 16.03 8.61 7.08
N LEU A 209 17.29 8.78 6.67
CA LEU A 209 17.96 7.84 5.79
C LEU A 209 18.17 6.47 6.46
N LYS A 210 18.62 6.45 7.73
CA LYS A 210 18.77 5.21 8.51
C LYS A 210 17.44 4.48 8.67
N LYS A 211 16.34 5.20 8.94
CA LYS A 211 14.99 4.61 9.02
C LYS A 211 14.59 3.98 7.69
N LYS A 212 14.74 4.70 6.58
CA LYS A 212 14.46 4.15 5.22
C LYS A 212 15.31 2.92 4.91
N GLN A 213 16.58 2.91 5.29
CA GLN A 213 17.47 1.76 5.10
C GLN A 213 17.05 0.57 5.97
N ALA A 214 16.64 0.80 7.22
CA ALA A 214 16.14 -0.25 8.11
C ALA A 214 14.81 -0.83 7.60
N GLU A 215 13.90 0.00 7.11
CA GLU A 215 12.65 -0.42 6.47
C GLU A 215 12.91 -1.28 5.23
N ALA A 216 13.81 -0.84 4.34
CA ALA A 216 14.20 -1.62 3.17
C ALA A 216 14.88 -2.96 3.53
N ALA A 217 15.71 -2.96 4.57
CA ALA A 217 16.33 -4.18 5.08
C ALA A 217 15.30 -5.16 5.68
N ALA A 218 14.32 -4.64 6.42
CA ALA A 218 13.23 -5.44 6.98
C ALA A 218 12.35 -6.05 5.87
N LEU A 219 11.98 -5.27 4.85
CA LEU A 219 11.25 -5.75 3.68
C LEU A 219 12.04 -6.85 2.95
N LYS A 220 13.35 -6.68 2.78
CA LYS A 220 14.22 -7.70 2.18
C LYS A 220 14.29 -8.98 3.01
N GLN A 221 14.34 -8.88 4.34
CA GLN A 221 14.31 -10.05 5.22
C GLN A 221 12.97 -10.80 5.13
N GLN A 222 11.86 -10.07 5.10
CA GLN A 222 10.53 -10.65 4.89
C GLN A 222 10.43 -11.35 3.54
N LEU A 223 10.95 -10.73 2.47
CA LEU A 223 11.01 -11.35 1.14
C LEU A 223 11.82 -12.65 1.15
N LEU A 224 12.99 -12.65 1.78
CA LEU A 224 13.81 -13.87 1.91
C LEU A 224 13.08 -14.97 2.69
N HIS A 225 12.35 -14.60 3.74
CA HIS A 225 11.53 -15.55 4.48
C HIS A 225 10.41 -16.14 3.62
N GLN A 226 9.71 -15.31 2.83
CA GLN A 226 8.67 -15.79 1.91
C GLN A 226 9.22 -16.68 0.80
N ILE A 227 10.41 -16.38 0.28
CA ILE A 227 11.10 -17.23 -0.69
C ILE A 227 11.45 -18.60 -0.05
N GLU A 228 11.88 -18.62 1.21
CA GLU A 228 12.16 -19.88 1.89
C GLU A 228 10.89 -20.72 2.09
N LEU A 229 9.78 -20.09 2.49
CA LEU A 229 8.47 -20.74 2.54
C LEU A 229 8.06 -21.31 1.18
N LEU A 230 8.29 -20.59 0.08
CA LEU A 230 8.02 -21.09 -1.27
C LEU A 230 8.86 -22.35 -1.58
N LYS A 231 10.14 -22.38 -1.21
CA LYS A 231 10.97 -23.59 -1.38
C LYS A 231 10.46 -24.77 -0.56
N GLU A 232 10.02 -24.52 0.68
CA GLU A 232 9.42 -25.58 1.51
C GLU A 232 8.14 -26.14 0.86
N LYS A 233 7.30 -25.27 0.30
CA LYS A 233 6.10 -25.69 -0.46
C LYS A 233 6.49 -26.46 -1.73
N GLU A 234 7.54 -26.06 -2.44
CA GLU A 234 8.06 -26.81 -3.59
C GLU A 234 8.51 -28.22 -3.20
N ARG A 235 9.27 -28.37 -2.10
CA ARG A 235 9.63 -29.69 -1.56
C ARG A 235 8.39 -30.53 -1.24
N ARG A 236 7.36 -29.93 -0.64
CA ARG A 236 6.10 -30.61 -0.37
C ARG A 236 5.36 -31.02 -1.65
N THR A 237 5.42 -30.24 -2.74
CA THR A 237 4.89 -30.68 -4.05
C THR A 237 5.59 -31.93 -4.55
N GLU A 238 6.91 -32.01 -4.39
CA GLU A 238 7.69 -33.16 -4.82
C GLU A 238 7.34 -34.39 -4.00
N GLU A 239 7.15 -34.24 -2.69
CA GLU A 239 6.67 -35.29 -1.80
C GLU A 239 5.29 -35.80 -2.21
N LEU A 240 4.34 -34.90 -2.50
CA LEU A 240 2.99 -35.27 -2.94
C LEU A 240 3.00 -35.98 -4.30
N LYS A 241 3.79 -35.49 -5.26
CA LYS A 241 3.98 -36.16 -6.57
C LYS A 241 4.57 -37.55 -6.41
N GLU A 242 5.53 -37.70 -5.50
CA GLU A 242 6.14 -39.00 -5.24
C GLU A 242 5.15 -39.96 -4.57
N GLN A 243 4.31 -39.49 -3.65
CA GLN A 243 3.20 -40.27 -3.10
C GLN A 243 2.20 -40.68 -4.18
N GLU A 244 1.82 -39.77 -5.07
CA GLU A 244 0.93 -40.06 -6.19
C GLU A 244 1.52 -41.14 -7.12
N ARG A 245 2.81 -41.04 -7.47
CA ARG A 245 3.51 -42.07 -8.24
C ARG A 245 3.45 -43.45 -7.58
N ARG A 246 3.64 -43.51 -6.25
CA ARG A 246 3.57 -44.78 -5.49
C ARG A 246 2.17 -45.37 -5.50
N GLU A 247 1.14 -44.57 -5.26
CA GLU A 247 -0.25 -45.04 -5.26
C GLU A 247 -0.72 -45.47 -6.67
N LEU A 248 -0.27 -44.78 -7.72
CA LEU A 248 -0.50 -45.20 -9.11
C LEU A 248 0.23 -46.52 -9.45
N ALA A 249 1.44 -46.72 -8.94
CA ALA A 249 2.17 -47.98 -9.10
C ALA A 249 1.45 -49.14 -8.41
N LEU A 250 0.94 -48.92 -7.19
CA LEU A 250 0.13 -49.90 -6.47
C LEU A 250 -1.17 -50.22 -7.20
N ARG A 251 -1.85 -49.21 -7.76
CA ARG A 251 -3.04 -49.41 -8.59
C ARG A 251 -2.74 -50.30 -9.80
N LYS A 252 -1.66 -50.03 -10.52
CA LYS A 252 -1.24 -50.85 -11.66
C LYS A 252 -0.94 -52.29 -11.27
N GLN A 253 -0.20 -52.49 -10.17
CA GLN A 253 0.07 -53.84 -9.65
C GLN A 253 -1.23 -54.59 -9.30
N LEU A 254 -2.20 -53.90 -8.71
CA LEU A 254 -3.50 -54.48 -8.38
C LEU A 254 -4.29 -54.86 -9.65
N GLU A 255 -4.26 -54.01 -10.68
CA GLU A 255 -4.84 -54.29 -12.00
C GLU A 255 -4.18 -55.53 -12.64
N ASP A 256 -2.84 -55.63 -12.62
CA ASP A 256 -2.09 -56.78 -13.15
C ASP A 256 -2.48 -58.08 -12.42
N ILE A 257 -2.59 -58.05 -11.08
CA ILE A 257 -3.02 -59.20 -10.27
C ILE A 257 -4.46 -59.60 -10.63
N ASN A 258 -5.36 -58.64 -10.81
CA ASN A 258 -6.75 -58.92 -11.16
C ASN A 258 -6.87 -59.53 -12.58
N VAL A 259 -6.10 -59.04 -13.54
CA VAL A 259 -6.02 -59.63 -14.89
C VAL A 259 -5.48 -61.06 -14.83
N HIS A 260 -4.41 -61.31 -14.07
CA HIS A 260 -3.88 -62.66 -13.89
C HIS A 260 -4.91 -63.61 -13.27
N ARG A 261 -5.67 -63.15 -12.28
CA ARG A 261 -6.78 -63.90 -11.68
C ARG A 261 -7.84 -64.25 -12.72
N GLU A 262 -8.27 -63.29 -13.54
CA GLU A 262 -9.26 -63.51 -14.59
C GLU A 262 -8.79 -64.55 -15.61
N LEU A 263 -7.51 -64.52 -16.00
CA LEU A 263 -6.90 -65.53 -16.87
C LEU A 263 -6.92 -66.93 -16.24
N ILE A 264 -6.61 -67.05 -14.94
CA ILE A 264 -6.67 -68.32 -14.21
C ILE A 264 -8.11 -68.84 -14.17
N GLU A 265 -9.10 -67.97 -13.92
CA GLU A 265 -10.52 -68.36 -13.94
C GLU A 265 -10.99 -68.78 -15.33
N LEU A 266 -10.54 -68.11 -16.40
CA LEU A 266 -10.81 -68.53 -17.77
C LEU A 266 -10.21 -69.92 -18.07
N HIS A 267 -8.97 -70.17 -17.64
CA HIS A 267 -8.34 -71.47 -17.82
C HIS A 267 -9.08 -72.58 -17.05
N ARG A 268 -9.51 -72.30 -15.81
CA ARG A 268 -10.32 -73.22 -15.00
C ARG A 268 -11.65 -73.54 -15.69
N LYS A 269 -12.36 -72.53 -16.19
CA LYS A 269 -13.59 -72.73 -16.96
C LYS A 269 -13.36 -73.61 -18.20
N LYS A 270 -12.29 -73.38 -18.96
CA LYS A 270 -11.94 -74.24 -20.11
C LYS A 270 -11.71 -75.70 -19.69
N LYS A 271 -11.04 -75.93 -18.56
CA LYS A 271 -10.83 -77.27 -18.01
C LYS A 271 -12.15 -77.93 -17.57
N GLU A 272 -13.03 -77.18 -16.91
CA GLU A 272 -14.38 -77.63 -16.52
C GLU A 272 -15.19 -78.05 -17.77
N HIS A 273 -15.15 -77.26 -18.85
CA HIS A 273 -15.83 -77.59 -20.12
C HIS A 273 -15.22 -78.82 -20.80
N SER A 274 -13.88 -78.94 -20.81
CA SER A 274 -13.19 -80.10 -21.37
C SER A 274 -13.59 -81.40 -20.64
N GLN A 275 -13.59 -81.38 -19.30
CA GLN A 275 -14.04 -82.50 -18.48
C GLN A 275 -15.51 -82.86 -18.73
N PHE A 276 -16.38 -81.85 -18.90
CA PHE A 276 -17.78 -82.08 -19.26
C PHE A 276 -17.91 -82.79 -20.62
N LEU A 277 -17.14 -82.38 -21.64
CA LEU A 277 -17.12 -83.05 -22.94
C LEU A 277 -16.64 -84.50 -22.83
N THR A 278 -15.56 -84.78 -22.08
CA THR A 278 -15.06 -86.14 -21.89
C THR A 278 -16.14 -87.05 -21.29
N ARG A 279 -16.85 -86.59 -20.25
CA ARG A 279 -17.97 -87.33 -19.66
C ARG A 279 -19.08 -87.61 -20.68
N GLN A 280 -19.40 -86.67 -21.55
CA GLN A 280 -20.39 -86.87 -22.61
C GLN A 280 -19.95 -87.93 -23.62
N TYR A 281 -18.68 -87.93 -24.03
CA TYR A 281 -18.14 -88.98 -24.92
C TYR A 281 -18.11 -90.35 -24.26
N GLU A 282 -17.77 -90.44 -22.98
CA GLU A 282 -17.83 -91.68 -22.20
C GLU A 282 -19.25 -92.28 -22.19
N VAL A 283 -20.27 -91.44 -21.95
CA VAL A 283 -21.68 -91.88 -21.98
C VAL A 283 -22.10 -92.33 -23.38
N LYS A 284 -21.69 -91.62 -24.44
CA LYS A 284 -21.97 -92.02 -25.83
C LYS A 284 -21.30 -93.35 -26.20
N LEU A 285 -20.05 -93.56 -25.76
CA LEU A 285 -19.32 -94.81 -26.01
C LEU A 285 -20.01 -95.99 -25.32
N LYS A 286 -20.46 -95.82 -24.07
CA LYS A 286 -21.27 -96.84 -23.35
C LYS A 286 -22.56 -97.19 -24.09
N ARG A 287 -23.25 -96.19 -24.64
CA ARG A 287 -24.46 -96.42 -25.43
C ARG A 287 -24.17 -97.22 -26.70
N GLN A 288 -23.10 -96.90 -27.42
CA GLN A 288 -22.69 -97.65 -28.61
C GLN A 288 -22.31 -99.09 -28.28
N THR A 289 -21.64 -99.34 -27.15
CA THR A 289 -21.34 -100.72 -26.71
C THR A 289 -22.61 -101.50 -26.38
N MET A 290 -23.64 -100.85 -25.80
CA MET A 290 -24.94 -101.49 -25.57
C MET A 290 -25.66 -101.80 -26.89
N GLU A 291 -25.67 -100.86 -27.85
CA GLU A 291 -26.26 -101.05 -29.18
C GLU A 291 -25.59 -102.24 -29.91
N VAL A 292 -24.26 -102.36 -29.87
CA VAL A 292 -23.53 -103.50 -30.45
C VAL A 292 -23.85 -104.81 -29.72
N GLN A 293 -24.04 -104.81 -28.40
CA GLN A 293 -24.47 -106.01 -27.67
C GLN A 293 -25.87 -106.47 -28.06
N GLU A 294 -26.79 -105.52 -28.29
CA GLU A 294 -28.15 -105.80 -28.77
C GLU A 294 -28.11 -106.37 -30.20
N GLU A 295 -27.32 -105.77 -31.10
CA GLU A 295 -27.10 -106.28 -32.47
C GLU A 295 -26.55 -107.72 -32.45
N LEU A 296 -25.50 -108.00 -31.66
CA LEU A 296 -24.94 -109.35 -31.52
C LEU A 296 -25.96 -110.37 -30.94
N ALA A 297 -26.88 -109.91 -30.09
CA ALA A 297 -27.95 -110.75 -29.55
C ALA A 297 -29.04 -111.03 -30.59
N GLU A 298 -29.34 -110.07 -31.47
CA GLU A 298 -30.24 -110.25 -32.61
C GLU A 298 -29.64 -111.17 -33.68
N ASP A 299 -28.37 -110.99 -34.01
CA ASP A 299 -27.62 -111.88 -34.92
C ASP A 299 -27.65 -113.32 -34.42
N LYS A 300 -27.47 -113.52 -33.11
CA LYS A 300 -27.62 -114.83 -32.49
C LYS A 300 -29.03 -115.41 -32.65
N LYS A 301 -30.08 -114.60 -32.53
CA LYS A 301 -31.47 -115.05 -32.75
C LYS A 301 -31.73 -115.40 -34.22
N ILE A 302 -31.18 -114.62 -35.16
CA ILE A 302 -31.28 -114.89 -36.60
C ILE A 302 -30.59 -116.22 -36.92
N LEU A 303 -29.39 -116.41 -36.39
CA LEU A 303 -28.65 -117.64 -36.47
C LEU A 303 -29.43 -118.83 -35.88
N ASP A 304 -30.01 -118.70 -34.69
CA ASP A 304 -30.85 -119.76 -34.11
C ASP A 304 -32.07 -120.09 -34.99
N ARG A 305 -32.64 -119.10 -35.70
CA ARG A 305 -33.73 -119.32 -36.67
C ARG A 305 -33.25 -120.03 -37.94
N ILE A 306 -32.12 -119.61 -38.51
CA ILE A 306 -31.50 -120.25 -39.69
C ILE A 306 -31.14 -121.70 -39.37
N SER A 307 -30.57 -121.96 -38.18
CA SER A 307 -30.23 -123.30 -37.73
C SER A 307 -31.46 -124.21 -37.64
N LYS A 308 -32.57 -123.72 -37.07
CA LYS A 308 -33.82 -124.49 -37.01
C LYS A 308 -34.37 -124.80 -38.40
N ALA A 309 -34.42 -123.79 -39.29
CA ALA A 309 -34.92 -123.96 -40.65
C ALA A 309 -34.10 -124.98 -41.47
N LEU A 310 -32.76 -124.89 -41.44
CA LEU A 310 -31.87 -125.82 -42.15
C LEU A 310 -31.87 -127.25 -41.57
N LEU A 311 -32.15 -127.41 -40.27
CA LEU A 311 -32.23 -128.74 -39.65
C LEU A 311 -33.55 -129.45 -39.96
N GLU A 312 -34.64 -128.69 -40.06
CA GLU A 312 -35.99 -129.18 -40.36
C GLU A 312 -36.19 -129.58 -41.84
N GLU A 313 -35.36 -129.07 -42.76
CA GLU A 313 -35.41 -129.40 -44.19
C GLU A 313 -35.14 -130.90 -44.45
N GLN A 314 -36.11 -131.61 -45.03
CA GLN A 314 -36.07 -133.08 -45.18
C GLN A 314 -35.14 -133.57 -46.31
N GLU A 315 -34.82 -132.70 -47.28
CA GLU A 315 -34.06 -133.05 -48.49
C GLU A 315 -32.53 -133.04 -48.31
N LEU A 316 -32.03 -132.62 -47.14
CA LEU A 316 -30.59 -132.55 -46.87
C LEU A 316 -30.03 -133.88 -46.35
N ASP A 317 -28.99 -134.39 -47.02
CA ASP A 317 -28.22 -135.55 -46.58
C ASP A 317 -27.69 -135.38 -45.14
N ALA A 318 -27.64 -136.48 -44.38
CA ALA A 318 -27.16 -136.48 -43.00
C ALA A 318 -25.75 -135.86 -42.84
N ALA A 319 -24.89 -136.04 -43.85
CA ALA A 319 -23.55 -135.46 -43.87
C ALA A 319 -23.56 -133.93 -43.99
N ARG A 320 -24.44 -133.35 -44.82
CA ARG A 320 -24.60 -131.90 -44.99
C ARG A 320 -25.22 -131.24 -43.76
N LYS A 321 -26.19 -131.92 -43.12
CA LYS A 321 -26.75 -131.46 -41.83
C LYS A 321 -25.69 -131.41 -40.73
N GLU A 322 -24.78 -132.37 -40.71
CA GLU A 322 -23.69 -132.41 -39.73
C GLU A 322 -22.64 -131.31 -39.99
N GLU A 323 -22.37 -130.98 -41.26
CA GLU A 323 -21.50 -129.87 -41.66
C GLU A 323 -22.08 -128.50 -41.28
N ILE A 324 -23.38 -128.28 -41.53
CA ILE A 324 -24.11 -127.08 -41.11
C ILE A 324 -24.10 -126.95 -39.58
N LYS A 325 -24.32 -128.03 -38.83
CA LYS A 325 -24.22 -128.01 -37.36
C LYS A 325 -22.83 -127.60 -36.90
N LYS A 326 -21.77 -128.12 -37.52
CA LYS A 326 -20.38 -127.79 -37.16
C LYS A 326 -20.08 -126.31 -37.41
N GLU A 327 -20.48 -125.79 -38.57
CA GLU A 327 -20.29 -124.37 -38.88
C GLU A 327 -21.12 -123.46 -37.97
N MET A 328 -22.34 -123.89 -37.63
CA MET A 328 -23.21 -123.17 -36.69
C MET A 328 -22.64 -123.13 -35.27
N ILE A 329 -22.08 -124.25 -34.81
CA ILE A 329 -21.40 -124.34 -33.52
C ILE A 329 -20.20 -123.39 -33.50
N ARG A 330 -19.45 -123.32 -34.61
CA ARG A 330 -18.29 -122.43 -34.78
C ARG A 330 -18.69 -120.95 -34.78
N VAL A 331 -19.73 -120.57 -35.50
CA VAL A 331 -20.21 -119.18 -35.54
C VAL A 331 -20.80 -118.78 -34.18
N ASN A 332 -21.55 -119.66 -33.53
CA ASN A 332 -22.11 -119.40 -32.20
C ASN A 332 -21.03 -119.36 -31.11
N SER A 333 -19.95 -120.15 -31.21
CA SER A 333 -18.80 -120.03 -30.30
C SER A 333 -18.08 -118.70 -30.49
N LEU A 334 -17.88 -118.27 -31.75
CA LEU A 334 -17.25 -116.98 -32.06
C LEU A 334 -18.07 -115.79 -31.57
N LEU A 335 -19.40 -115.80 -31.76
CA LEU A 335 -20.28 -114.76 -31.22
C LEU A 335 -20.31 -114.72 -29.69
N LYS A 336 -20.22 -115.88 -29.04
CA LYS A 336 -20.09 -115.94 -27.57
C LYS A 336 -18.78 -115.34 -27.09
N GLU A 337 -17.67 -115.63 -27.77
CA GLU A 337 -16.36 -115.03 -27.45
C GLU A 337 -16.39 -113.51 -27.64
N MET A 338 -16.98 -112.99 -28.71
CA MET A 338 -17.13 -111.55 -28.94
C MET A 338 -18.01 -110.87 -27.87
N ASN A 339 -19.13 -111.48 -27.51
CA ASN A 339 -20.00 -110.97 -26.44
C ASN A 339 -19.32 -111.02 -25.06
N GLU A 340 -18.53 -112.05 -24.77
CA GLU A 340 -17.78 -112.14 -23.51
C GLU A 340 -16.66 -111.10 -23.41
N LEU A 341 -16.00 -110.76 -24.51
CA LEU A 341 -15.03 -109.66 -24.57
C LEU A 341 -15.70 -108.32 -24.31
N GLU A 342 -16.89 -108.09 -24.88
CA GLU A 342 -17.63 -106.86 -24.68
C GLU A 342 -18.17 -106.73 -23.25
N LYS A 343 -18.67 -107.83 -22.67
CA LYS A 343 -19.06 -107.88 -21.25
C LYS A 343 -17.88 -107.70 -20.29
N LYS A 344 -16.67 -108.12 -20.66
CA LYS A 344 -15.46 -107.86 -19.86
C LYS A 344 -15.07 -106.37 -19.91
N ARG A 345 -15.23 -105.71 -21.07
CA ARG A 345 -15.06 -104.26 -21.22
C ARG A 345 -16.12 -103.49 -20.42
N GLU A 346 -17.38 -103.89 -20.49
CA GLU A 346 -18.49 -103.32 -19.72
C GLU A 346 -18.32 -103.49 -18.20
N LYS A 347 -17.93 -104.69 -17.74
CA LYS A 347 -17.67 -104.94 -16.30
C LYS A 347 -16.49 -104.15 -15.74
N GLN A 348 -15.50 -103.82 -16.57
CA GLN A 348 -14.43 -102.88 -16.19
C GLN A 348 -14.96 -101.44 -16.05
N LEU A 349 -16.07 -101.10 -16.73
CA LEU A 349 -16.69 -99.78 -16.75
C LEU A 349 -17.82 -99.60 -15.71
N ASP A 350 -18.41 -100.68 -15.18
CA ASP A 350 -19.67 -100.65 -14.43
C ASP A 350 -19.60 -101.12 -12.96
N PHE A 351 -18.46 -101.55 -12.42
CA PHE A 351 -18.44 -102.10 -11.04
C PHE A 351 -18.51 -101.02 -9.93
N ILE A 352 -19.74 -100.56 -9.68
CA ILE A 352 -20.40 -100.41 -8.37
C ILE A 352 -20.00 -99.24 -7.45
N PHE A 353 -18.91 -98.53 -7.70
CA PHE A 353 -18.74 -97.21 -7.07
C PHE A 353 -19.40 -96.06 -7.85
N TYR A 354 -19.95 -96.29 -9.05
CA TYR A 354 -20.32 -95.19 -9.94
C TYR A 354 -21.51 -94.35 -9.45
N GLU A 355 -22.58 -94.97 -8.95
CA GLU A 355 -23.78 -94.22 -8.50
C GLU A 355 -23.61 -93.59 -7.12
N GLU A 356 -23.01 -94.31 -6.16
CA GLU A 356 -22.66 -93.73 -4.85
C GLU A 356 -21.56 -92.68 -4.97
N ALA A 357 -20.51 -92.90 -5.79
CA ALA A 357 -19.52 -91.88 -6.07
C ALA A 357 -20.13 -90.72 -6.86
N LYS A 358 -21.10 -90.92 -7.76
CA LYS A 358 -21.80 -89.83 -8.45
C LYS A 358 -22.62 -88.99 -7.47
N ARG A 359 -23.36 -89.61 -6.55
CA ARG A 359 -24.14 -88.87 -5.54
C ARG A 359 -23.24 -88.12 -4.56
N LEU A 360 -22.16 -88.75 -4.07
CA LEU A 360 -21.16 -88.09 -3.23
C LEU A 360 -20.43 -86.99 -4.00
N TRP A 361 -20.12 -87.21 -5.29
CA TRP A 361 -19.53 -86.23 -6.17
C TRP A 361 -20.44 -85.03 -6.39
N GLU A 362 -21.74 -85.23 -6.64
CA GLU A 362 -22.70 -84.14 -6.82
C GLU A 362 -22.89 -83.33 -5.53
N GLN A 363 -22.90 -83.97 -4.37
CA GLN A 363 -22.91 -83.28 -3.07
C GLN A 363 -21.62 -82.47 -2.86
N GLN A 364 -20.47 -83.08 -3.15
CA GLN A 364 -19.17 -82.42 -3.02
C GLN A 364 -19.00 -81.27 -4.03
N GLU A 365 -19.50 -81.43 -5.26
CA GLU A 365 -19.47 -80.42 -6.30
C GLU A 365 -20.36 -79.22 -5.95
N LYS A 366 -21.52 -79.46 -5.31
CA LYS A 366 -22.35 -78.38 -4.75
C LYS A 366 -21.60 -77.62 -3.65
N GLN A 367 -20.95 -78.32 -2.73
CA GLN A 367 -20.15 -77.69 -1.67
C GLN A 367 -18.98 -76.89 -2.26
N TRP A 368 -18.22 -77.46 -3.19
CA TRP A 368 -17.12 -76.76 -3.87
C TRP A 368 -17.60 -75.55 -4.67
N LYS A 369 -18.77 -75.62 -5.32
CA LYS A 369 -19.38 -74.46 -6.01
C LYS A 369 -19.74 -73.34 -5.04
N GLN A 370 -20.31 -73.68 -3.88
CA GLN A 370 -20.62 -72.71 -2.83
C GLN A 370 -19.34 -72.07 -2.25
N GLU A 371 -18.33 -72.89 -1.95
CA GLU A 371 -17.03 -72.39 -1.48
C GLU A 371 -16.35 -71.50 -2.54
N LYS A 372 -16.38 -71.91 -3.82
CA LYS A 372 -15.83 -71.11 -4.93
C LYS A 372 -16.54 -69.77 -5.03
N ALA A 373 -17.88 -69.75 -4.97
CA ALA A 373 -18.66 -68.51 -4.99
C ALA A 373 -18.34 -67.60 -3.79
N ALA A 374 -18.18 -68.18 -2.58
CA ALA A 374 -17.79 -67.44 -1.39
C ALA A 374 -16.38 -66.85 -1.51
N ARG A 375 -15.40 -67.64 -1.98
CA ARG A 375 -14.02 -67.18 -2.24
C ARG A 375 -13.98 -66.10 -3.32
N GLU A 376 -14.74 -66.24 -4.40
CA GLU A 376 -14.83 -65.23 -5.46
C GLU A 376 -15.43 -63.92 -4.96
N LYS A 377 -16.49 -63.99 -4.16
CA LYS A 377 -17.13 -62.83 -3.53
C LYS A 377 -16.15 -62.12 -2.59
N LEU A 378 -15.51 -62.86 -1.69
CA LEU A 378 -14.50 -62.32 -0.79
C LEU A 378 -13.35 -61.66 -1.56
N MET A 379 -12.85 -62.30 -2.63
CA MET A 379 -11.77 -61.74 -3.44
C MET A 379 -12.19 -60.45 -4.16
N LYS A 380 -13.42 -60.37 -4.67
CA LYS A 380 -13.98 -59.14 -5.25
C LYS A 380 -14.10 -58.03 -4.20
N GLU A 381 -14.52 -58.37 -2.98
CA GLU A 381 -14.60 -57.41 -1.87
C GLU A 381 -13.21 -56.90 -1.49
N VAL A 382 -12.22 -57.79 -1.33
CA VAL A 382 -10.83 -57.41 -1.02
C VAL A 382 -10.26 -56.47 -2.09
N ILE A 383 -10.34 -56.84 -3.38
CA ILE A 383 -9.86 -55.98 -4.47
C ILE A 383 -10.61 -54.64 -4.47
N GLY A 384 -11.94 -54.67 -4.37
CA GLY A 384 -12.75 -53.45 -4.31
C GLY A 384 -12.44 -52.56 -3.11
N THR A 385 -12.09 -53.12 -1.95
CA THR A 385 -11.64 -52.32 -0.79
C THR A 385 -10.27 -51.70 -1.01
N LEU A 386 -9.33 -52.43 -1.62
CA LEU A 386 -8.00 -51.91 -1.95
C LEU A 386 -8.08 -50.81 -3.02
N GLU A 387 -8.88 -51.00 -4.06
CA GLU A 387 -9.13 -49.98 -5.09
C GLU A 387 -9.72 -48.70 -4.47
N LYS A 388 -10.69 -48.84 -3.55
CA LYS A 388 -11.24 -47.70 -2.82
C LYS A 388 -10.18 -47.00 -1.97
N GLN A 389 -9.39 -47.75 -1.21
CA GLN A 389 -8.32 -47.17 -0.38
C GLN A 389 -7.29 -46.40 -1.22
N ILE A 390 -6.85 -46.96 -2.35
CA ILE A 390 -5.93 -46.28 -3.28
C ILE A 390 -6.60 -45.04 -3.89
N SER A 391 -7.87 -45.16 -4.31
CA SER A 391 -8.61 -44.02 -4.85
C SER A 391 -8.79 -42.91 -3.83
N ASP A 392 -9.05 -43.23 -2.57
CA ASP A 392 -9.26 -42.25 -1.50
C ASP A 392 -7.94 -41.55 -1.14
N LYS A 393 -6.83 -42.29 -1.09
CA LYS A 393 -5.49 -41.70 -0.96
C LYS A 393 -5.12 -40.78 -2.12
N LEU A 394 -5.45 -41.17 -3.36
CA LEU A 394 -5.24 -40.32 -4.54
C LEU A 394 -6.08 -39.04 -4.47
N LYS A 395 -7.34 -39.12 -4.01
CA LYS A 395 -8.18 -37.94 -3.79
C LYS A 395 -7.61 -37.02 -2.71
N GLN A 396 -7.22 -37.58 -1.55
CA GLN A 396 -6.60 -36.82 -0.46
C GLN A 396 -5.31 -36.13 -0.93
N ASN A 397 -4.49 -36.81 -1.73
CA ASN A 397 -3.29 -36.23 -2.31
C ASN A 397 -3.65 -35.08 -3.27
N LEU A 398 -4.64 -35.28 -4.14
CA LEU A 398 -5.11 -34.27 -5.08
C LEU A 398 -5.68 -33.03 -4.38
N ASP A 399 -6.43 -33.21 -3.29
CA ASP A 399 -6.94 -32.09 -2.50
C ASP A 399 -5.80 -31.37 -1.76
N ALA A 400 -4.84 -32.10 -1.19
CA ALA A 400 -3.63 -31.50 -0.61
C ALA A 400 -2.77 -30.75 -1.66
N GLN A 401 -2.71 -31.23 -2.91
CA GLN A 401 -2.05 -30.53 -4.01
C GLN A 401 -2.77 -29.22 -4.34
N LYS A 402 -4.11 -29.20 -4.37
CA LYS A 402 -4.89 -27.97 -4.60
C LYS A 402 -4.68 -26.94 -3.51
N GLU A 403 -4.80 -27.34 -2.25
CA GLU A 403 -4.57 -26.45 -1.10
C GLU A 403 -3.16 -25.84 -1.18
N LEU A 404 -2.16 -26.65 -1.52
CA LEU A 404 -0.80 -26.17 -1.66
C LEU A 404 -0.62 -25.21 -2.84
N ILE A 405 -1.33 -25.42 -3.95
CA ILE A 405 -1.33 -24.49 -5.09
C ILE A 405 -1.93 -23.15 -4.66
N GLU A 406 -3.08 -23.14 -3.98
CA GLU A 406 -3.72 -21.93 -3.48
C GLU A 406 -2.80 -21.16 -2.52
N GLU A 407 -2.18 -21.87 -1.57
CA GLU A 407 -1.19 -21.28 -0.66
C GLU A 407 0.02 -20.71 -1.41
N ARG A 408 0.55 -21.46 -2.40
CA ARG A 408 1.69 -21.01 -3.22
C ARG A 408 1.35 -19.76 -4.02
N GLU A 409 0.16 -19.70 -4.61
CA GLU A 409 -0.33 -18.53 -5.35
C GLU A 409 -0.48 -17.30 -4.44
N SER A 410 -1.01 -17.49 -3.23
CA SER A 410 -1.10 -16.40 -2.25
C SER A 410 0.28 -15.88 -1.83
N LEU A 411 1.26 -16.78 -1.63
CA LEU A 411 2.64 -16.43 -1.30
C LEU A 411 3.33 -15.73 -2.47
N LEU A 412 3.15 -16.23 -3.70
CA LEU A 412 3.69 -15.60 -4.91
C LEU A 412 3.15 -14.17 -5.08
N SER A 413 1.84 -13.97 -4.89
CA SER A 413 1.24 -12.63 -4.95
C SER A 413 1.82 -11.69 -3.89
N SER A 414 2.05 -12.19 -2.67
CA SER A 414 2.72 -11.40 -1.61
C SER A 414 4.17 -11.07 -1.98
N VAL A 415 4.92 -12.03 -2.51
CA VAL A 415 6.31 -11.85 -2.96
C VAL A 415 6.38 -10.82 -4.09
N GLU A 416 5.46 -10.86 -5.04
CA GLU A 416 5.35 -9.89 -6.13
C GLU A 416 5.08 -8.48 -5.59
N SER A 417 4.11 -8.33 -4.68
CA SER A 417 3.81 -7.04 -4.05
C SER A 417 5.02 -6.46 -3.31
N MET A 418 5.71 -7.28 -2.50
CA MET A 418 6.92 -6.85 -1.79
C MET A 418 8.05 -6.46 -2.75
N ASN A 419 8.23 -7.24 -3.83
CA ASN A 419 9.26 -6.94 -4.82
C ASN A 419 8.95 -5.64 -5.58
N ASP A 420 7.67 -5.38 -5.87
CA ASP A 420 7.25 -4.11 -6.48
C ASP A 420 7.41 -2.92 -5.53
N GLU A 421 7.16 -3.08 -4.23
CA GLU A 421 7.48 -2.07 -3.22
C GLU A 421 8.98 -1.79 -3.17
N ILE A 422 9.82 -2.83 -3.15
CA ILE A 422 11.28 -2.69 -3.17
C ILE A 422 11.72 -1.94 -4.44
N LYS A 423 11.22 -2.30 -5.62
CA LYS A 423 11.52 -1.58 -6.88
C LYS A 423 11.07 -0.12 -6.82
N LYS A 424 9.91 0.18 -6.24
CA LYS A 424 9.44 1.57 -6.04
C LYS A 424 10.39 2.34 -5.12
N HIS A 425 10.86 1.72 -4.04
CA HIS A 425 11.86 2.34 -3.16
C HIS A 425 13.19 2.60 -3.88
N GLU A 426 13.70 1.64 -4.65
CA GLU A 426 14.93 1.78 -5.43
C GLU A 426 14.80 2.88 -6.50
N THR A 427 13.71 2.89 -7.27
CA THR A 427 13.47 3.92 -8.30
C THR A 427 13.23 5.30 -7.69
N ALA A 428 12.57 5.41 -6.53
CA ALA A 428 12.42 6.67 -5.79
C ALA A 428 13.77 7.19 -5.28
N LEU A 429 14.65 6.30 -4.83
CA LEU A 429 16.00 6.66 -4.40
C LEU A 429 16.85 7.13 -5.58
N GLU A 430 16.81 6.42 -6.71
CA GLU A 430 17.56 6.76 -7.92
C GLU A 430 17.06 8.07 -8.53
N SER A 431 15.75 8.29 -8.61
CA SER A 431 15.18 9.57 -9.06
C SER A 431 15.51 10.73 -8.13
N SER A 432 15.53 10.51 -6.81
CA SER A 432 15.98 11.54 -5.85
C SER A 432 17.46 11.87 -6.06
N ARG A 433 18.30 10.85 -6.32
CA ARG A 433 19.73 11.01 -6.60
C ARG A 433 19.99 11.75 -7.91
N THR A 434 19.26 11.42 -8.98
CA THR A 434 19.37 12.13 -10.26
C THR A 434 18.86 13.55 -10.15
N ASN A 435 17.73 13.78 -9.47
CA ASN A 435 17.22 15.14 -9.20
C ASN A 435 18.21 15.98 -8.40
N TRP A 436 18.83 15.41 -7.37
CA TRP A 436 19.88 16.10 -6.59
C TRP A 436 21.08 16.44 -7.47
N LYS A 437 21.56 15.50 -8.28
CA LYS A 437 22.67 15.72 -9.23
C LYS A 437 22.33 16.83 -10.24
N ASN A 438 21.12 16.79 -10.81
CA ASN A 438 20.64 17.79 -11.77
C ASN A 438 20.52 19.18 -11.12
N ASN A 439 19.99 19.26 -9.89
CA ASN A 439 19.90 20.51 -9.14
C ASN A 439 21.30 21.09 -8.84
N LEU A 440 22.23 20.25 -8.38
CA LEU A 440 23.61 20.66 -8.15
C LEU A 440 24.28 21.15 -9.45
N GLN A 441 24.09 20.43 -10.57
CA GLN A 441 24.58 20.86 -11.87
C GLN A 441 23.95 22.19 -12.32
N ALA A 442 22.65 22.40 -12.08
CA ALA A 442 21.97 23.65 -12.38
C ALA A 442 22.50 24.82 -11.52
N GLN A 443 22.78 24.60 -10.24
CA GLN A 443 23.40 25.61 -9.37
C GLN A 443 24.81 25.98 -9.83
N ILE A 444 25.62 24.98 -10.20
CA ILE A 444 26.95 25.21 -10.77
C ILE A 444 26.84 25.99 -12.08
N ALA A 445 25.92 25.60 -12.98
CA ALA A 445 25.70 26.27 -14.26
C ALA A 445 25.23 27.73 -14.10
N GLU A 446 24.32 27.99 -13.16
CA GLU A 446 23.84 29.34 -12.85
C GLU A 446 24.97 30.20 -12.27
N LYS A 447 25.77 29.65 -11.36
CA LYS A 447 26.96 30.34 -10.83
C LYS A 447 27.95 30.68 -11.93
N THR A 448 28.26 29.73 -12.82
CA THR A 448 29.14 29.99 -13.96
C THR A 448 28.56 31.04 -14.92
N ARG A 449 27.24 31.04 -15.15
CA ARG A 449 26.58 32.06 -15.99
C ARG A 449 26.70 33.45 -15.37
N LEU A 450 26.46 33.57 -14.06
CA LEU A 450 26.61 34.84 -13.34
C LEU A 450 28.05 35.35 -13.35
N GLU A 451 29.04 34.46 -13.21
CA GLU A 451 30.46 34.79 -13.33
C GLU A 451 30.79 35.27 -14.76
N GLU A 452 30.28 34.61 -15.80
CA GLU A 452 30.45 35.04 -17.19
C GLU A 452 29.76 36.38 -17.51
N GLU A 453 28.55 36.60 -17.01
CA GLU A 453 27.83 37.87 -17.16
C GLU A 453 28.57 39.02 -16.45
N SER A 454 29.15 38.76 -15.28
CA SER A 454 29.95 39.74 -14.55
C SER A 454 31.23 40.08 -15.32
N ARG A 455 31.94 39.06 -15.82
CA ARG A 455 33.11 39.26 -16.69
C ARG A 455 32.77 40.06 -17.95
N LYS A 456 31.64 39.77 -18.62
CA LYS A 456 31.17 40.54 -19.78
C LYS A 456 30.87 41.99 -19.44
N LYS A 457 30.24 42.26 -18.29
CA LYS A 457 29.98 43.64 -17.81
C LYS A 457 31.29 44.39 -17.53
N GLU A 458 32.26 43.74 -16.89
CA GLU A 458 33.58 44.30 -16.65
C GLU A 458 34.30 44.60 -17.98
N GLU A 459 34.26 43.68 -18.95
CA GLU A 459 34.83 43.88 -20.29
C GLU A 459 34.13 45.02 -21.05
N GLU A 460 32.80 45.13 -20.96
CA GLU A 460 32.03 46.24 -21.53
C GLU A 460 32.40 47.58 -20.89
N GLU A 461 32.55 47.63 -19.57
CA GLU A 461 32.94 48.83 -18.83
C GLU A 461 34.37 49.26 -19.20
N ILE A 462 35.31 48.33 -19.27
CA ILE A 462 36.67 48.57 -19.77
C ILE A 462 36.63 49.07 -21.22
N SER A 463 35.79 48.50 -22.09
CA SER A 463 35.62 48.95 -23.47
C SER A 463 35.05 50.38 -23.55
N ARG A 464 34.09 50.72 -22.69
CA ARG A 464 33.52 52.08 -22.59
C ARG A 464 34.55 53.10 -22.12
N LEU A 465 35.33 52.75 -21.09
CA LEU A 465 36.42 53.59 -20.60
C LEU A 465 37.47 53.84 -21.69
N ARG A 466 37.89 52.79 -22.41
CA ARG A 466 38.81 52.92 -23.55
C ARG A 466 38.25 53.80 -24.66
N LYS A 467 36.96 53.70 -25.00
CA LYS A 467 36.30 54.57 -25.99
C LYS A 467 36.28 56.03 -25.52
N ALA A 468 35.95 56.27 -24.25
CA ALA A 468 35.96 57.60 -23.67
C ALA A 468 37.37 58.22 -23.66
N GLU A 469 38.40 57.44 -23.34
CA GLU A 469 39.81 57.86 -23.47
C GLU A 469 40.15 58.23 -24.92
N THR A 470 39.80 57.38 -25.91
CA THR A 470 40.05 57.71 -27.33
C THR A 470 39.27 58.93 -27.80
N ASP A 471 38.05 59.16 -27.31
CA ASP A 471 37.25 60.34 -27.65
C ASP A 471 37.84 61.63 -27.04
N GLU A 472 38.36 61.57 -25.81
CA GLU A 472 39.10 62.67 -25.18
C GLU A 472 40.43 62.93 -25.89
N GLU A 473 41.18 61.89 -26.28
CA GLU A 473 42.39 62.02 -27.10
C GLU A 473 42.09 62.67 -28.46
N ASN A 474 40.99 62.28 -29.12
CA ASN A 474 40.54 62.88 -30.38
C ASN A 474 40.09 64.34 -30.21
N ARG A 475 39.43 64.68 -29.10
CA ARG A 475 39.10 66.06 -28.73
C ARG A 475 40.35 66.90 -28.52
N LEU A 476 41.32 66.37 -27.77
CA LEU A 476 42.63 67.00 -27.54
C LEU A 476 43.37 67.19 -28.87
N ALA A 477 43.40 66.19 -29.75
CA ALA A 477 44.02 66.30 -31.07
C ALA A 477 43.34 67.35 -31.95
N SER A 478 42.01 67.44 -31.89
CA SER A 478 41.23 68.46 -32.60
C SER A 478 41.50 69.87 -32.06
N GLU A 479 41.58 70.05 -30.74
CA GLU A 479 41.94 71.32 -30.11
C GLU A 479 43.40 71.70 -30.38
N LEU A 480 44.34 70.75 -30.33
CA LEU A 480 45.74 70.98 -30.72
C LEU A 480 45.87 71.34 -32.20
N SER A 481 45.06 70.74 -33.07
CA SER A 481 44.98 71.09 -34.50
C SER A 481 44.46 72.52 -34.70
N LYS A 482 43.41 72.92 -33.95
CA LYS A 482 42.91 74.31 -33.93
C LYS A 482 43.97 75.29 -33.42
N MET A 483 44.70 74.92 -32.36
CA MET A 483 45.80 75.73 -31.82
C MET A 483 46.98 75.86 -32.79
N ARG A 484 47.23 74.85 -33.64
CA ARG A 484 48.26 74.93 -34.70
C ARG A 484 47.90 75.91 -35.83
N PHE A 485 46.61 76.23 -36.02
CA PHE A 485 46.14 77.19 -37.04
C PHE A 485 45.84 78.59 -36.51
N THR A 486 45.94 78.83 -35.20
CA THR A 486 45.78 80.16 -34.58
C THR A 486 47.15 80.74 -34.20
N PRO A 487 47.54 81.94 -34.66
CA PRO A 487 48.73 82.60 -34.14
C PRO A 487 48.51 82.94 -32.66
N PHE A 488 49.48 82.57 -31.82
CA PHE A 488 49.48 82.84 -30.38
C PHE A 488 49.18 84.32 -30.08
N SER A 489 48.01 84.59 -29.50
CA SER A 489 47.57 85.92 -29.08
C SER A 489 47.44 85.96 -27.56
N SER A 490 48.37 86.66 -26.90
CA SER A 490 48.34 86.92 -25.47
C SER A 490 47.35 88.03 -25.13
N ARG A 491 46.06 87.71 -24.96
CA ARG A 491 45.11 88.59 -24.27
C ARG A 491 43.99 87.78 -23.62
N THR A 492 44.01 87.75 -22.30
CA THR A 492 42.96 87.25 -21.43
C THR A 492 41.68 88.08 -21.62
N SER A 493 40.60 87.44 -22.06
CA SER A 493 39.26 88.05 -22.12
C SER A 493 38.41 87.53 -20.96
N SER A 494 38.41 88.26 -19.86
CA SER A 494 37.44 88.12 -18.78
C SER A 494 36.24 89.03 -19.06
N ALA A 495 35.25 88.50 -19.79
CA ALA A 495 33.97 89.15 -19.99
C ALA A 495 32.88 88.42 -19.20
N ASN A 496 32.71 88.75 -17.92
CA ASN A 496 31.47 88.45 -17.19
C ASN A 496 30.71 89.74 -16.94
N ARG A 497 29.59 89.87 -17.66
CA ARG A 497 28.66 90.99 -17.60
C ARG A 497 27.99 91.03 -16.23
N ARG A 498 28.07 92.19 -15.58
CA ARG A 498 27.21 92.59 -14.47
C ARG A 498 25.78 92.75 -14.99
N THR A 499 24.83 91.99 -14.45
CA THR A 499 23.43 92.39 -14.35
C THR A 499 23.13 92.69 -12.88
N ARG A 500 22.87 93.97 -12.60
CA ARG A 500 22.39 94.48 -11.32
C ARG A 500 20.87 94.63 -11.44
N PHE A 501 20.10 94.09 -10.49
CA PHE A 501 18.81 94.64 -10.10
C PHE A 501 18.79 94.79 -8.58
N ILE A 502 18.78 96.07 -8.17
CA ILE A 502 18.08 96.68 -7.03
C ILE A 502 18.57 96.38 -5.59
N TRP A 503 19.15 97.48 -5.05
CA TRP A 503 19.65 97.89 -3.73
C TRP A 503 20.69 97.02 -3.02
#